data_AF-A0AA97AXU9-F1
#
_entry.id   AF-A0AA97AXU9-F1
#
_cell.length_a   1.000
_cell.length_b   1.000
_cell.length_c   1.000
_cell.angle_alpha   90.00
_cell.angle_beta   90.00
_cell.angle_gamma   90.00
#
_symmetry.space_group_name_H-M   'P 1'
#
loop_
_entity.id
_entity.type
_entity.pdbx_description
1 polymer ?
#
loop_
_entity_poly.entity_id
_entity_poly.type
_entity_poly.pdbx_seq_one_letter_code
_entity_poly.pdbx_strand_id
1 'polypeptide(L)'
;MSCRRLSLIYSSKRTSSGWRVSITADGLAPVSEEAPTSDEAKTAAYASLQRLVDESEARGRPIRIEDYAVQTQFDPEEVFQ
;
A
#
# COMPACT_ATOMS: atom_id res chain seq x y z
N MET A 1 -19.67 -15.57 -13.49
CA MET A 1 -18.82 -15.49 -12.30
C MET A 1 -18.27 -14.07 -12.23
N SER A 2 -18.65 -13.29 -11.23
CA SER A 2 -18.15 -11.93 -11.08
C SER A 2 -16.72 -12.02 -10.55
N CYS A 3 -15.72 -12.00 -11.44
CA CYS A 3 -14.33 -11.79 -11.03
C CYS A 3 -14.27 -10.39 -10.42
N ARG A 4 -14.41 -10.29 -9.09
CA ARG A 4 -14.07 -9.05 -8.39
C ARG A 4 -12.62 -8.79 -8.70
N ARG A 5 -12.36 -7.73 -9.46
CA ARG A 5 -11.01 -7.26 -9.75
C ARG A 5 -10.35 -6.98 -8.41
N LEU A 6 -9.27 -7.68 -8.11
CA LEU A 6 -8.50 -7.45 -6.89
C LEU A 6 -8.07 -5.98 -6.87
N SER A 7 -8.24 -5.33 -5.73
CA SER A 7 -8.00 -3.90 -5.57
C SER A 7 -6.84 -3.67 -4.61
N LEU A 8 -5.87 -2.85 -5.05
CA LEU A 8 -4.81 -2.34 -4.19
C LEU A 8 -5.06 -0.86 -4.00
N ILE A 9 -5.49 -0.49 -2.81
CA ILE A 9 -5.73 0.89 -2.42
C ILE A 9 -4.47 1.40 -1.76
N TYR A 10 -3.83 2.36 -2.40
CA TYR A 10 -2.74 3.14 -1.86
C TYR A 10 -3.29 4.48 -1.38
N SER A 11 -2.96 4.89 -0.16
CA SER A 11 -3.29 6.22 0.35
C SER A 11 -2.11 6.83 1.07
N SER A 12 -1.89 8.13 0.86
CA SER A 12 -0.90 8.93 1.55
C SER A 12 -1.58 10.16 2.13
N LYS A 13 -1.19 10.52 3.35
CA LYS A 13 -1.66 11.76 3.99
C LYS A 13 -0.60 12.35 4.90
N ARG A 14 -0.64 13.67 5.03
CA ARG A 14 0.19 14.37 6.01
C ARG A 14 -0.34 14.17 7.42
N THR A 15 0.55 14.00 8.38
CA THR A 15 0.24 13.90 9.81
C THR A 15 0.90 15.05 10.58
N SER A 16 0.62 15.16 11.88
CA SER A 16 1.25 16.16 12.75
C SER A 16 2.78 16.01 12.87
N SER A 17 3.32 14.84 12.54
CA SER A 17 4.73 14.47 12.71
C SER A 17 5.45 14.09 11.41
N GLY A 18 4.76 14.13 10.26
CA GLY A 18 5.34 13.72 8.98
C GLY A 18 4.27 13.24 8.00
N TRP A 19 4.45 12.05 7.48
CA TRP A 19 3.60 11.41 6.49
C TRP A 19 3.20 10.02 6.94
N ARG A 20 1.95 9.66 6.67
CA ARG A 20 1.45 8.29 6.80
C ARG A 20 1.08 7.77 5.42
N VAL A 21 1.56 6.57 5.12
CA VAL A 21 1.15 5.82 3.94
C VAL A 21 0.43 4.56 4.41
N SER A 22 -0.72 4.28 3.82
CA SER A 22 -1.49 3.07 4.07
C SER A 22 -1.78 2.34 2.77
N ILE A 23 -1.51 1.04 2.75
CA ILE A 23 -1.74 0.16 1.60
C ILE A 23 -2.70 -0.95 2.04
N THR A 24 -3.78 -1.11 1.31
CA THR A 24 -4.73 -2.21 1.50
C THR A 24 -4.84 -2.99 0.20
N ALA A 25 -4.60 -4.29 0.25
CA ALA A 25 -4.75 -5.18 -0.90
C ALA A 25 -5.64 -6.36 -0.52
N ASP A 26 -6.60 -6.70 -1.37
CA ASP A 26 -7.49 -7.86 -1.17
C ASP A 26 -6.69 -9.14 -0.92
N GLY A 27 -6.86 -9.78 0.23
CA GLY A 27 -6.13 -11.02 0.56
C GLY A 27 -4.77 -10.81 1.24
N LEU A 28 -4.34 -9.57 1.47
CA LEU A 28 -3.21 -9.22 2.32
C LEU A 28 -3.68 -8.48 3.57
N ALA A 29 -2.86 -8.52 4.63
CA ALA A 29 -3.05 -7.65 5.78
C ALA A 29 -2.83 -6.18 5.38
N PRO A 30 -3.59 -5.22 5.94
CA PRO A 30 -3.36 -3.81 5.68
C PRO A 30 -1.99 -3.38 6.24
N VAL A 31 -1.28 -2.56 5.46
CA VAL A 31 0.00 -1.97 5.84
C VAL A 31 -0.23 -0.49 6.15
N SER A 32 0.37 0.02 7.22
CA SER A 32 0.39 1.45 7.53
C SER A 32 1.73 1.83 8.11
N GLU A 33 2.43 2.75 7.46
CA GLU A 33 3.76 3.21 7.88
C GLU A 33 3.78 4.72 8.01
N GLU A 34 4.55 5.21 8.98
CA GLU A 34 4.75 6.64 9.22
C GLU A 34 6.23 6.98 9.11
N ALA A 35 6.53 8.11 8.46
CA ALA A 35 7.89 8.64 8.39
C ALA A 35 7.90 10.17 8.28
N PRO A 36 9.03 10.83 8.56
CA PRO A 36 9.16 12.29 8.43
C PRO A 36 8.84 12.82 7.03
N THR A 37 9.17 12.06 5.98
CA THR A 37 8.93 12.45 4.57
C THR A 37 7.97 11.50 3.84
N SER A 38 7.33 11.99 2.77
CA SER A 38 6.41 11.20 1.95
C SER A 38 7.13 10.00 1.32
N ASP A 39 8.37 10.21 0.86
CA ASP A 39 9.17 9.18 0.20
C ASP A 39 9.68 8.10 1.18
N GLU A 40 10.06 8.48 2.40
CA GLU A 40 10.40 7.49 3.45
C GLU A 40 9.17 6.66 3.84
N ALA A 41 8.01 7.29 3.99
CA ALA A 41 6.77 6.60 4.35
C ALA A 41 6.34 5.66 3.23
N LYS A 42 6.49 6.08 1.97
CA LYS A 42 6.31 5.24 0.77
C LYS A 42 7.23 4.04 0.79
N THR A 43 8.53 4.27 0.96
CA THR A 43 9.56 3.23 0.94
C THR A 43 9.30 2.20 2.04
N ALA A 44 8.99 2.65 3.25
CA ALA A 44 8.62 1.78 4.36
C ALA A 44 7.36 0.96 4.04
N ALA A 45 6.30 1.59 3.53
CA ALA A 45 5.06 0.91 3.20
C ALA A 45 5.24 -0.14 2.10
N TYR A 46 6.03 0.15 1.07
CA TYR A 46 6.37 -0.82 0.02
C TYR A 46 7.20 -1.99 0.57
N ALA A 47 8.16 -1.73 1.45
CA ALA A 47 8.94 -2.79 2.09
C ALA A 47 8.07 -3.72 2.95
N SER A 48 7.12 -3.15 3.71
CA SER A 48 6.15 -3.92 4.49
C SER A 48 5.18 -4.70 3.60
N LEU A 49 4.73 -4.13 2.48
CA LEU A 49 3.92 -4.84 1.49
C LEU A 49 4.67 -6.02 0.86
N GLN A 50 5.92 -5.81 0.45
CA GLN A 50 6.75 -6.87 -0.14
C GLN A 50 6.93 -8.04 0.83
N ARG A 51 7.18 -7.75 2.11
CA ARG A 51 7.27 -8.80 3.15
C ARG A 51 6.01 -9.65 3.22
N LEU A 52 4.83 -9.05 3.14
CA LEU A 52 3.56 -9.79 3.17
C LEU A 52 3.36 -10.66 1.91
N VAL A 53 3.83 -10.20 0.75
CA VAL A 53 3.84 -11.00 -0.48
C VAL A 53 4.75 -12.19 -0.34
N ASP A 54 5.98 -11.99 0.13
CA ASP A 54 6.97 -13.05 0.35
C ASP A 54 6.44 -14.08 1.36
N GLU A 55 5.80 -13.63 2.43
CA GLU A 55 5.14 -14.52 3.41
C GLU A 55 3.99 -15.32 2.79
N SER A 56 3.21 -14.72 1.91
CA SER A 56 2.11 -15.42 1.22
C SER A 56 2.64 -16.47 0.25
N GLU A 57 3.72 -16.16 -0.47
CA GLU A 57 4.43 -17.12 -1.33
C GLU A 57 4.99 -18.28 -0.51
N ALA A 58 5.65 -18.02 0.62
CA ALA A 58 6.16 -19.05 1.53
C ALA A 58 5.06 -19.97 2.08
N ARG A 59 3.81 -19.48 2.19
CA ARG A 59 2.63 -20.26 2.60
C ARG A 59 1.95 -21.00 1.43
N GLY A 60 2.54 -20.98 0.23
CA GLY A 60 2.01 -21.64 -0.96
C GLY A 60 0.81 -20.92 -1.59
N ARG A 61 0.61 -19.64 -1.28
CA ARG A 61 -0.44 -18.79 -1.85
C ARG A 61 0.21 -17.57 -2.49
N PRO A 62 0.90 -17.72 -3.63
CA PRO A 62 1.60 -16.60 -4.26
C PRO A 62 0.60 -15.50 -4.63
N ILE A 63 0.91 -14.27 -4.24
CA ILE A 63 0.12 -13.09 -4.56
C ILE A 63 0.92 -12.26 -5.56
N ARG A 64 0.31 -11.97 -6.71
CA ARG A 64 0.90 -11.12 -7.74
C ARG A 64 0.30 -9.74 -7.63
N ILE A 65 1.09 -8.78 -7.13
CA ILE A 65 0.62 -7.39 -6.99
C ILE A 65 0.21 -6.80 -8.35
N GLU A 66 0.82 -7.25 -9.45
CA GLU A 66 0.48 -6.87 -10.83
C GLU A 66 -0.96 -7.20 -11.25
N ASP A 67 -1.61 -8.18 -10.60
CA ASP A 67 -3.00 -8.54 -10.88
C ASP A 67 -4.00 -7.57 -10.24
N TYR A 68 -3.53 -6.67 -9.35
CA TYR A 68 -4.38 -5.72 -8.63
C TYR A 68 -4.56 -4.44 -9.44
N ALA A 69 -5.81 -3.96 -9.48
CA ALA A 69 -6.07 -2.60 -9.90
C ALA A 69 -5.57 -1.64 -8.80
N VAL A 70 -4.50 -0.92 -9.09
CA VAL A 70 -3.97 0.10 -8.19
C VAL A 70 -4.88 1.32 -8.21
N GLN A 71 -5.43 1.67 -7.05
CA GLN A 71 -6.22 2.86 -6.81
C GLN A 71 -5.45 3.75 -5.85
N THR A 72 -5.09 4.94 -6.32
CA THR A 72 -4.35 5.90 -5.52
C THR A 72 -5.32 6.93 -4.98
N GLN A 73 -5.52 6.93 -3.66
CA GLN A 73 -6.27 7.96 -2.95
C GLN A 73 -5.28 8.98 -2.41
N PHE A 74 -5.10 10.06 -3.16
CA PHE A 74 -4.29 11.19 -2.73
C PHE A 74 -5.13 12.16 -1.90
N ASP A 75 -4.54 12.69 -0.83
CA ASP A 75 -5.05 13.91 -0.22
C ASP A 75 -4.80 15.08 -1.21
N PRO A 76 -5.80 15.87 -1.60
CA PRO A 76 -5.65 16.95 -2.59
C PRO A 76 -4.61 18.02 -2.19
N GLU A 77 -4.15 18.05 -0.94
CA GLU A 77 -3.05 18.92 -0.49
C GLU A 77 -1.65 18.47 -0.97
N GLU A 78 -1.50 17.26 -1.55
CA GLU A 78 -0.21 16.77 -2.10
C GLU A 78 0.17 17.35 -3.47
N VAL A 79 -0.74 18.06 -4.16
CA VAL A 79 -0.52 18.51 -5.55
C VAL A 79 0.28 19.82 -5.63
N PHE A 80 0.53 20.48 -4.50
CA PHE A 80 1.29 21.72 -4.44
C PHE A 80 2.56 21.57 -3.57
N GLN A 81 3.61 21.02 -4.17
CA GLN A 81 5.00 21.31 -3.80
C GLN A 81 5.79 21.67 -5.06
#